data_AF-A0A292S454-F1
#
_entry.id   AF-A0A292S454-F1
#
_cell.length_a   1.000
_cell.length_b   1.000
_cell.length_c   1.000
_cell.angle_alpha   90.00
_cell.angle_beta   90.00
_cell.angle_gamma   90.00
#
_symmetry.space_group_name_H-M   'P 1'
#
loop_
_entity.id
_entity.type
_entity.pdbx_description
1 polymer ?
#
loop_
_entity_poly.entity_id
_entity_poly.type
_entity_poly.pdbx_seq_one_letter_code
_entity_poly.pdbx_strand_id
1 'polypeptide(L)'
;MKIVKKIELVKKIHDTLTNQFDEQDKYFFFNSFNLPILTDMDYNGNEYIDIKATLYQADDFVLKDIAEELNLSTEHIIITPPKNWERCKNIKAFISHLSTTKDIAKRLRDELKNFNIDCFVAHEDIYPTVEWEEQINRALQTMDFFISLHCEGFSNSVWCQQEVGYALARGVKIIPLKFDGKENPTGFIGKYQGLSRLKKTGREVAQEIVDIVKNDKGLKNLYEHIIKETELDEEAIPF
;
A
#
# COMPACT_ATOMS: atom_id res chain seq x y z
N MET A 1 -3.53 8.15 4.43
CA MET A 1 -2.40 8.09 5.39
C MET A 1 -2.95 7.79 6.78
N LYS A 2 -2.20 7.07 7.66
CA LYS A 2 -2.62 6.87 9.06
C LYS A 2 -2.69 8.21 9.79
N ILE A 3 -3.69 8.41 10.66
CA ILE A 3 -3.89 9.69 11.40
C ILE A 3 -2.61 10.13 12.12
N VAL A 4 -1.91 9.22 12.81
CA VAL A 4 -0.65 9.54 13.52
C VAL A 4 0.42 10.05 12.54
N LYS A 5 0.52 9.47 11.35
CA LYS A 5 1.45 9.93 10.31
C LYS A 5 1.04 11.29 9.72
N LYS A 6 -0.27 11.54 9.58
CA LYS A 6 -0.80 12.85 9.20
C LYS A 6 -0.39 13.91 10.23
N ILE A 7 -0.55 13.63 11.52
CA ILE A 7 -0.14 14.53 12.60
C ILE A 7 1.38 14.77 12.58
N GLU A 8 2.20 13.73 12.41
CA GLU A 8 3.66 13.87 12.30
C GLU A 8 4.08 14.76 11.11
N LEU A 9 3.43 14.58 9.96
CA LEU A 9 3.69 15.40 8.77
C LEU A 9 3.30 16.86 8.99
N VAL A 10 2.07 17.09 9.47
CA VAL A 10 1.55 18.42 9.75
C VAL A 10 2.45 19.15 10.75
N LYS A 11 2.99 18.46 11.76
CA LYS A 11 3.98 19.04 12.67
C LYS A 11 5.26 19.46 11.95
N LYS A 12 5.83 18.61 11.09
CA LYS A 12 7.04 18.96 10.32
C LYS A 12 6.81 20.16 9.39
N ILE A 13 5.69 20.17 8.66
CA ILE A 13 5.31 21.29 7.78
C ILE A 13 5.13 22.56 8.60
N HIS A 14 4.38 22.49 9.71
CA HIS A 14 4.17 23.61 10.63
C HIS A 14 5.49 24.22 11.10
N ASP A 15 6.41 23.37 11.60
CA ASP A 15 7.68 23.83 12.15
C ASP A 15 8.56 24.44 11.05
N THR A 16 8.51 23.90 9.85
CA THR A 16 9.25 24.44 8.69
C THR A 16 8.72 25.80 8.28
N LEU A 17 7.39 25.92 8.11
CA LEU A 17 6.75 27.18 7.72
C LEU A 17 6.95 28.28 8.76
N THR A 18 6.86 27.93 10.05
CA THR A 18 7.04 28.87 11.16
C THR A 18 8.47 29.43 11.20
N ASN A 19 9.47 28.61 10.87
CA ASN A 19 10.87 29.01 10.96
C ASN A 19 11.40 29.73 9.71
N GLN A 20 10.78 29.53 8.55
CA GLN A 20 11.31 30.02 7.27
C GLN A 20 10.55 31.22 6.69
N PHE A 21 9.27 31.38 7.02
CA PHE A 21 8.39 32.34 6.36
C PHE A 21 7.74 33.28 7.36
N ASP A 22 7.48 34.52 6.93
CA ASP A 22 6.65 35.46 7.67
C ASP A 22 5.15 35.21 7.43
N GLU A 23 4.27 36.00 8.06
CA GLU A 23 2.81 35.81 7.94
C GLU A 23 2.29 36.08 6.52
N GLN A 24 2.90 36.99 5.75
CA GLN A 24 2.47 37.27 4.37
C GLN A 24 2.88 36.14 3.44
N ASP A 25 4.09 35.64 3.59
CA ASP A 25 4.60 34.48 2.85
C ASP A 25 3.77 33.23 3.14
N LYS A 26 3.38 32.98 4.40
CA LYS A 26 2.47 31.87 4.76
C LYS A 26 1.11 32.00 4.10
N TYR A 27 0.55 33.21 4.05
CA TYR A 27 -0.72 33.47 3.38
C TYR A 27 -0.64 33.17 1.88
N PHE A 28 0.43 33.63 1.22
CA PHE A 28 0.66 33.33 -0.19
C PHE A 28 0.86 31.82 -0.42
N PHE A 29 1.64 31.17 0.44
CA PHE A 29 1.90 29.74 0.38
C PHE A 29 0.60 28.93 0.47
N PHE A 30 -0.27 29.14 1.46
CA PHE A 30 -1.52 28.36 1.54
C PHE A 30 -2.49 28.62 0.39
N ASN A 31 -2.52 29.86 -0.12
CA ASN A 31 -3.36 30.19 -1.27
C ASN A 31 -2.88 29.51 -2.57
N SER A 32 -1.58 29.30 -2.76
CA SER A 32 -1.07 28.61 -3.96
C SER A 32 -1.55 27.15 -4.03
N PHE A 33 -1.84 26.54 -2.89
CA PHE A 33 -2.43 25.19 -2.76
C PHE A 33 -3.97 25.19 -2.65
N ASN A 34 -4.62 26.35 -2.81
CA ASN A 34 -6.08 26.52 -2.67
C ASN A 34 -6.64 26.05 -1.31
N LEU A 35 -5.86 26.18 -0.23
CA LEU A 35 -6.34 25.79 1.10
C LEU A 35 -7.14 26.92 1.77
N PRO A 36 -8.26 26.59 2.45
CA PRO A 36 -8.98 27.56 3.25
C PRO A 36 -8.12 27.96 4.45
N ILE A 37 -7.74 29.24 4.51
CA ILE A 37 -6.92 29.79 5.58
C ILE A 37 -7.80 29.96 6.82
N LEU A 38 -7.44 29.23 7.89
CA LEU A 38 -8.06 29.35 9.18
C LEU A 38 -7.18 30.22 10.08
N THR A 39 -7.82 31.14 10.81
CA THR A 39 -7.14 32.07 11.70
C THR A 39 -7.55 31.87 13.15
N ASP A 40 -6.68 32.28 14.06
CA ASP A 40 -6.91 32.29 15.50
C ASP A 40 -6.35 33.60 16.11
N MET A 41 -6.66 33.87 17.37
CA MET A 41 -6.21 35.08 18.07
C MET A 41 -5.13 34.77 19.11
N ASP A 42 -4.07 35.57 19.12
CA ASP A 42 -3.07 35.53 20.19
C ASP A 42 -3.61 36.13 21.50
N TYR A 43 -2.84 36.01 22.59
CA TYR A 43 -3.19 36.60 23.89
C TYR A 43 -3.35 38.13 23.87
N ASN A 44 -2.81 38.80 22.86
CA ASN A 44 -2.92 40.25 22.66
C ASN A 44 -4.10 40.64 21.74
N GLY A 45 -4.84 39.66 21.22
CA GLY A 45 -5.94 39.86 20.29
C GLY A 45 -5.52 40.10 18.84
N ASN A 46 -4.26 39.82 18.47
CA ASN A 46 -3.82 39.87 17.09
C ASN A 46 -4.22 38.57 16.38
N GLU A 47 -4.77 38.71 15.17
CA GLU A 47 -5.10 37.59 14.30
C GLU A 47 -3.83 37.00 13.67
N TYR A 48 -3.72 35.68 13.67
CA TYR A 48 -2.64 34.94 13.02
C TYR A 48 -3.19 33.70 12.30
N ILE A 49 -2.42 33.16 11.34
CA ILE A 49 -2.82 31.95 10.63
C ILE A 49 -2.65 30.74 11.56
N ASP A 50 -3.73 30.01 11.84
CA ASP A 50 -3.62 28.68 12.44
C ASP A 50 -3.19 27.68 11.37
N ILE A 51 -1.86 27.55 11.24
CA ILE A 51 -1.20 26.65 10.29
C ILE A 51 -1.70 25.21 10.45
N LYS A 52 -1.89 24.72 11.68
CA LYS A 52 -2.30 23.32 11.89
C LYS A 52 -3.75 23.13 11.49
N ALA A 53 -4.65 24.03 11.90
CA ALA A 53 -6.05 23.95 11.50
C ALA A 53 -6.20 24.02 9.98
N THR A 54 -5.46 24.94 9.33
CA THR A 54 -5.41 25.08 7.87
C THR A 54 -4.92 23.78 7.20
N LEU A 55 -3.79 23.22 7.63
CA LEU A 55 -3.24 21.98 7.09
C LEU A 55 -4.15 20.76 7.34
N TYR A 56 -4.96 20.74 8.38
CA TYR A 56 -5.91 19.65 8.61
C TYR A 56 -7.09 19.65 7.64
N GLN A 57 -7.37 20.77 6.95
CA GLN A 57 -8.35 20.82 5.85
C GLN A 57 -7.82 20.17 4.57
N ALA A 58 -6.50 20.03 4.43
CA ALA A 58 -5.87 19.43 3.27
C ALA A 58 -6.10 17.91 3.22
N ASP A 59 -6.36 17.41 2.02
CA ASP A 59 -6.30 15.98 1.74
C ASP A 59 -4.85 15.47 1.70
N ASP A 60 -4.69 14.16 1.59
CA ASP A 60 -3.36 13.54 1.61
C ASP A 60 -2.51 13.91 0.38
N PHE A 61 -3.11 14.29 -0.75
CA PHE A 61 -2.39 14.70 -1.95
C PHE A 61 -1.85 16.12 -1.78
N VAL A 62 -2.67 17.06 -1.33
CA VAL A 62 -2.24 18.44 -1.07
C VAL A 62 -1.15 18.50 0.00
N LEU A 63 -1.27 17.70 1.06
CA LEU A 63 -0.20 17.58 2.07
C LEU A 63 1.10 17.01 1.51
N LYS A 64 1.02 16.17 0.49
CA LYS A 64 2.20 15.65 -0.21
C LYS A 64 2.88 16.75 -1.00
N ASP A 65 2.11 17.48 -1.81
CA ASP A 65 2.64 18.54 -2.67
C ASP A 65 3.27 19.67 -1.82
N ILE A 66 2.64 20.04 -0.71
CA ILE A 66 3.20 21.01 0.26
C ILE A 66 4.54 20.52 0.82
N ALA A 67 4.62 19.25 1.21
CA ALA A 67 5.83 18.71 1.78
C ALA A 67 6.96 18.59 0.75
N GLU A 68 6.64 18.27 -0.51
CA GLU A 68 7.60 18.27 -1.63
C GLU A 68 8.14 19.68 -1.90
N GLU A 69 7.27 20.70 -1.95
CA GLU A 69 7.65 22.11 -2.13
C GLU A 69 8.62 22.57 -1.02
N LEU A 70 8.37 22.13 0.22
CA LEU A 70 9.22 22.43 1.37
C LEU A 70 10.47 21.55 1.48
N ASN A 71 10.74 20.68 0.49
CA ASN A 71 11.82 19.70 0.50
C ASN A 71 11.83 18.81 1.76
N LEU A 72 10.65 18.53 2.31
CA LEU A 72 10.47 17.63 3.44
C LEU A 72 10.34 16.20 2.93
N SER A 73 11.14 15.29 3.50
CA SER A 73 11.00 13.86 3.20
C SER A 73 9.61 13.39 3.65
N THR A 74 8.76 13.10 2.65
CA THR A 74 7.48 12.39 2.80
C THR A 74 7.63 10.88 2.69
N GLU A 75 8.86 10.41 2.44
CA GLU A 75 9.18 8.99 2.40
C GLU A 75 8.78 8.36 3.74
N HIS A 76 7.99 7.28 3.67
CA HIS A 76 7.35 6.60 4.82
C HIS A 76 6.21 7.33 5.53
N ILE A 77 5.85 8.55 5.10
CA ILE A 77 4.74 9.33 5.64
C ILE A 77 3.51 9.19 4.75
N ILE A 78 3.67 9.49 3.45
CA ILE A 78 2.60 9.36 2.46
C ILE A 78 2.94 8.18 1.57
N ILE A 79 2.33 7.05 1.90
CA ILE A 79 2.46 5.85 1.08
C ILE A 79 1.40 5.93 -0.02
N THR A 80 1.83 6.26 -1.24
CA THR A 80 0.95 6.15 -2.41
C THR A 80 0.96 4.71 -2.93
N PRO A 81 -0.20 4.14 -3.27
CA PRO A 81 -0.23 2.85 -3.95
C PRO A 81 0.45 2.95 -5.33
N PRO A 82 0.91 1.81 -5.88
CA PRO A 82 1.36 1.76 -7.26
C PRO A 82 0.21 2.12 -8.21
N LYS A 83 0.54 2.53 -9.44
CA LYS A 83 -0.42 3.02 -10.45
C LYS A 83 -1.61 2.07 -10.67
N ASN A 84 -1.36 0.75 -10.65
CA ASN A 84 -2.41 -0.25 -10.83
C ASN A 84 -3.34 -0.43 -9.61
N TRP A 85 -3.04 0.19 -8.48
CA TRP A 85 -3.82 0.15 -7.24
C TRP A 85 -4.37 1.51 -6.80
N GLU A 86 -4.09 2.60 -7.53
CA GLU A 86 -4.53 3.95 -7.18
C GLU A 86 -6.05 4.06 -6.96
N ARG A 87 -6.83 3.27 -7.71
CA ARG A 87 -8.30 3.27 -7.64
C ARG A 87 -8.88 1.94 -7.16
N CYS A 88 -8.05 1.04 -6.66
CA CYS A 88 -8.51 -0.26 -6.15
C CYS A 88 -9.10 -0.09 -4.75
N LYS A 89 -10.39 -0.40 -4.61
CA LYS A 89 -11.11 -0.52 -3.32
C LYS A 89 -10.94 -1.90 -2.66
N ASN A 90 -10.46 -2.88 -3.43
CA ASN A 90 -10.30 -4.27 -3.02
C ASN A 90 -9.08 -4.52 -2.12
N ILE A 91 -8.99 -5.71 -1.54
CA ILE A 91 -7.79 -6.15 -0.80
C ILE A 91 -6.60 -6.22 -1.75
N LYS A 92 -5.44 -5.74 -1.30
CA LYS A 92 -4.22 -5.67 -2.09
C LYS A 92 -3.27 -6.80 -1.72
N ALA A 93 -2.91 -7.62 -2.71
CA ALA A 93 -1.98 -8.75 -2.54
C ALA A 93 -0.72 -8.55 -3.37
N PHE A 94 0.46 -8.67 -2.78
CA PHE A 94 1.70 -8.72 -3.56
C PHE A 94 2.08 -10.18 -3.86
N ILE A 95 2.34 -10.51 -5.12
CA ILE A 95 2.77 -11.85 -5.55
C ILE A 95 4.25 -11.79 -5.96
N SER A 96 5.10 -12.29 -5.07
CA SER A 96 6.52 -12.52 -5.34
C SER A 96 6.71 -13.85 -6.05
N HIS A 97 7.45 -13.85 -7.16
CA HIS A 97 7.67 -15.02 -7.99
C HIS A 97 8.96 -14.89 -8.80
N LEU A 98 9.44 -16.01 -9.34
CA LEU A 98 10.52 -15.99 -10.34
C LEU A 98 9.99 -15.51 -11.69
N SER A 99 10.82 -14.82 -12.48
CA SER A 99 10.46 -14.40 -13.85
C SER A 99 9.95 -15.56 -14.72
N THR A 100 10.51 -16.76 -14.54
CA THR A 100 10.09 -17.99 -15.24
C THR A 100 8.70 -18.48 -14.89
N THR A 101 8.10 -18.01 -13.79
CA THR A 101 6.74 -18.38 -13.34
C THR A 101 5.73 -17.26 -13.49
N LYS A 102 6.02 -16.27 -14.32
CA LYS A 102 5.17 -15.10 -14.59
C LYS A 102 3.74 -15.43 -15.00
N ASP A 103 3.57 -16.37 -15.92
CA ASP A 103 2.23 -16.74 -16.41
C ASP A 103 1.39 -17.38 -15.31
N ILE A 104 2.03 -18.11 -14.39
CA ILE A 104 1.37 -18.71 -13.23
C ILE A 104 0.91 -17.62 -12.27
N ALA A 105 1.78 -16.64 -11.96
CA ALA A 105 1.45 -15.52 -11.09
C ALA A 105 0.32 -14.64 -11.68
N LYS A 106 0.36 -14.37 -12.99
CA LYS A 106 -0.71 -13.65 -13.71
C LYS A 106 -2.05 -14.41 -13.63
N ARG A 107 -2.03 -15.72 -13.88
CA ARG A 107 -3.24 -16.53 -13.76
C ARG A 107 -3.81 -16.53 -12.34
N LEU A 108 -2.95 -16.62 -11.32
CA LEU A 108 -3.40 -16.54 -9.93
C LEU A 108 -4.03 -15.18 -9.59
N ARG A 109 -3.42 -14.08 -10.03
CA ARG A 109 -4.00 -12.74 -9.91
C ARG A 109 -5.38 -12.68 -10.54
N ASP A 110 -5.53 -13.18 -11.76
CA ASP A 110 -6.80 -13.10 -12.50
C ASP A 110 -7.91 -13.92 -11.79
N GLU A 111 -7.56 -15.05 -11.18
CA GLU A 111 -8.50 -15.82 -10.36
C GLU A 111 -8.87 -15.10 -9.06
N LEU A 112 -7.88 -14.52 -8.37
CA LEU A 112 -8.07 -13.76 -7.12
C LEU A 112 -8.90 -12.49 -7.32
N LYS A 113 -8.87 -11.88 -8.51
CA LYS A 113 -9.69 -10.72 -8.85
C LYS A 113 -11.18 -10.99 -8.68
N ASN A 114 -11.63 -12.22 -8.96
CA ASN A 114 -13.02 -12.65 -8.78
C ASN A 114 -13.47 -12.71 -7.31
N PHE A 115 -12.53 -12.55 -6.37
CA PHE A 115 -12.78 -12.58 -4.94
C PHE A 115 -12.53 -11.22 -4.27
N ASN A 116 -12.55 -10.12 -5.03
CA ASN A 116 -12.24 -8.77 -4.54
C ASN A 116 -10.83 -8.65 -3.96
N ILE A 117 -9.86 -9.29 -4.63
CA ILE A 117 -8.43 -9.19 -4.31
C ILE A 117 -7.68 -8.69 -5.55
N ASP A 118 -7.10 -7.51 -5.47
CA ASP A 118 -6.27 -6.90 -6.49
C ASP A 118 -4.79 -7.24 -6.24
N CYS A 119 -4.16 -7.99 -7.16
CA CYS A 119 -2.77 -8.38 -6.99
C CYS A 119 -1.78 -7.54 -7.80
N PHE A 120 -0.63 -7.25 -7.20
CA PHE A 120 0.56 -6.74 -7.86
C PHE A 120 1.49 -7.94 -8.12
N VAL A 121 1.82 -8.17 -9.38
CA VAL A 121 2.66 -9.28 -9.83
C VAL A 121 4.05 -8.72 -10.11
N ALA A 122 5.02 -9.04 -9.26
CA ALA A 122 6.35 -8.41 -9.27
C ALA A 122 7.21 -8.86 -10.45
N HIS A 123 8.11 -8.01 -10.96
CA HIS A 123 9.09 -8.39 -11.99
C HIS A 123 8.46 -8.77 -13.34
N GLU A 124 8.06 -7.76 -14.11
CA GLU A 124 8.19 -7.88 -15.57
C GLU A 124 9.68 -7.71 -15.92
N ASP A 125 10.19 -8.42 -16.93
CA ASP A 125 11.61 -8.46 -17.31
C ASP A 125 12.31 -7.11 -17.09
N ILE A 126 13.21 -7.08 -16.10
CA ILE A 126 13.80 -5.84 -15.56
C ILE A 126 14.70 -5.22 -16.64
N TYR A 127 14.13 -4.31 -17.43
CA TYR A 127 14.89 -3.24 -18.08
C TYR A 127 14.91 -2.03 -17.15
N PRO A 128 16.07 -1.40 -16.91
CA PRO A 128 16.27 -0.46 -15.82
C PRO A 128 15.54 0.86 -16.08
N THR A 129 14.44 1.08 -15.36
CA THR A 129 13.88 2.42 -15.15
C THR A 129 13.58 2.59 -13.66
N VAL A 130 14.01 3.72 -13.10
CA VAL A 130 13.82 4.09 -11.68
C VAL A 130 12.34 4.02 -11.28
N GLU A 131 11.44 4.32 -12.23
CA GLU A 131 10.00 4.28 -12.02
C GLU A 131 9.50 2.88 -11.63
N TRP A 132 10.05 1.79 -12.18
CA TRP A 132 9.55 0.45 -11.90
C TRP A 132 9.90 -0.04 -10.50
N GLU A 133 11.13 0.22 -10.04
CA GLU A 133 11.55 -0.08 -8.66
C GLU A 133 10.68 0.69 -7.66
N GLU A 134 10.34 1.94 -7.98
CA GLU A 134 9.43 2.74 -7.16
C GLU A 134 8.02 2.12 -7.09
N GLN A 135 7.48 1.59 -8.20
CA GLN A 135 6.19 0.90 -8.19
C GLN A 135 6.22 -0.36 -7.30
N ILE A 136 7.30 -1.15 -7.35
CA ILE A 136 7.48 -2.32 -6.49
C ILE A 136 7.49 -1.88 -5.02
N ASN A 137 8.26 -0.85 -4.68
CA ASN A 137 8.35 -0.32 -3.32
C ASN A 137 6.98 0.19 -2.83
N ARG A 138 6.23 0.92 -3.66
CA ARG A 138 4.87 1.37 -3.35
C ARG A 138 3.92 0.18 -3.13
N ALA A 139 4.02 -0.87 -3.94
CA ALA A 139 3.22 -2.08 -3.78
C ALA A 139 3.54 -2.81 -2.46
N LEU A 140 4.83 -3.01 -2.15
CA LEU A 140 5.28 -3.60 -0.89
C LEU A 140 4.84 -2.78 0.34
N GLN A 141 4.81 -1.45 0.22
CA GLN A 141 4.36 -0.56 1.29
C GLN A 141 2.84 -0.56 1.50
N THR A 142 2.06 -0.79 0.45
CA THR A 142 0.59 -0.67 0.47
C THR A 142 -0.17 -2.00 0.46
N MET A 143 0.51 -3.13 0.27
CA MET A 143 -0.15 -4.44 0.31
C MET A 143 -0.76 -4.74 1.68
N ASP A 144 -1.89 -5.44 1.66
CA ASP A 144 -2.53 -5.98 2.86
C ASP A 144 -1.95 -7.35 3.23
N PHE A 145 -1.57 -8.14 2.22
CA PHE A 145 -0.88 -9.41 2.40
C PHE A 145 0.06 -9.77 1.25
N PHE A 146 0.90 -10.76 1.49
CA PHE A 146 1.98 -11.17 0.59
C PHE A 146 1.88 -12.66 0.26
N ILE A 147 2.09 -13.01 -1.01
CA ILE A 147 2.15 -14.38 -1.53
C ILE A 147 3.57 -14.62 -2.04
N SER A 148 4.26 -15.62 -1.49
CA SER A 148 5.52 -16.12 -2.06
C SER A 148 5.27 -17.37 -2.91
N LEU A 149 5.41 -17.26 -4.22
CA LEU A 149 5.21 -18.37 -5.16
C LEU A 149 6.49 -19.22 -5.28
N HIS A 150 6.60 -20.22 -4.43
CA HIS A 150 7.76 -21.12 -4.38
C HIS A 150 7.73 -22.13 -5.54
N CYS A 151 8.78 -22.05 -6.34
CA CYS A 151 9.21 -23.02 -7.33
C CYS A 151 10.73 -23.21 -7.20
N GLU A 152 11.30 -24.22 -7.86
CA GLU A 152 12.74 -24.48 -7.85
C GLU A 152 13.55 -23.24 -8.21
N GLY A 153 14.35 -22.76 -7.25
CA GLY A 153 15.21 -21.59 -7.40
C GLY A 153 14.67 -20.31 -6.78
N PHE A 154 13.46 -20.33 -6.18
CA PHE A 154 12.86 -19.15 -5.55
C PHE A 154 13.74 -18.62 -4.41
N SER A 155 14.27 -19.51 -3.56
CA SER A 155 15.16 -19.15 -2.46
C SER A 155 16.50 -18.55 -2.91
N ASN A 156 16.92 -18.83 -4.15
CA ASN A 156 18.16 -18.31 -4.70
C ASN A 156 17.99 -16.91 -5.33
N SER A 157 16.76 -16.47 -5.58
CA SER A 157 16.48 -15.14 -6.13
C SER A 157 16.65 -14.06 -5.08
N VAL A 158 17.68 -13.22 -5.24
CA VAL A 158 17.98 -12.10 -4.34
C VAL A 158 16.77 -11.20 -4.16
N TRP A 159 16.08 -10.87 -5.25
CA TRP A 159 14.90 -10.02 -5.21
C TRP A 159 13.73 -10.66 -4.47
N CYS A 160 13.42 -11.94 -4.75
CA CYS A 160 12.36 -12.63 -4.02
C CYS A 160 12.64 -12.68 -2.51
N GLN A 161 13.91 -12.85 -2.12
CA GLN A 161 14.30 -12.81 -0.72
C GLN A 161 14.18 -11.41 -0.10
N GLN A 162 14.50 -10.35 -0.85
CA GLN A 162 14.29 -8.96 -0.41
C GLN A 162 12.80 -8.65 -0.22
N GLU A 163 11.94 -9.05 -1.16
CA GLU A 163 10.49 -8.86 -1.08
C GLU A 163 9.89 -9.62 0.11
N VAL A 164 10.31 -10.88 0.33
CA VAL A 164 9.93 -11.66 1.52
C VAL A 164 10.38 -10.97 2.81
N GLY A 165 11.63 -10.48 2.85
CA GLY A 165 12.18 -9.73 3.97
C GLY A 165 11.38 -8.47 4.28
N TYR A 166 10.96 -7.76 3.24
CA TYR A 166 10.12 -6.57 3.37
C TYR A 166 8.74 -6.91 3.94
N ALA A 167 8.09 -7.95 3.42
CA ALA A 167 6.79 -8.41 3.90
C ALA A 167 6.85 -8.85 5.38
N LEU A 168 7.93 -9.53 5.78
CA LEU A 168 8.20 -9.89 7.17
C LEU A 168 8.34 -8.65 8.06
N ALA A 169 9.15 -7.67 7.64
CA ALA A 169 9.34 -6.43 8.40
C ALA A 169 8.05 -5.61 8.54
N ARG A 170 7.21 -5.64 7.49
CA ARG A 170 5.87 -5.03 7.50
C ARG A 170 4.89 -5.71 8.43
N GLY A 171 5.15 -6.95 8.85
CA GLY A 171 4.25 -7.73 9.70
C GLY A 171 2.93 -8.10 9.04
N VAL A 172 2.86 -8.07 7.71
CA VAL A 172 1.65 -8.48 6.98
C VAL A 172 1.55 -10.00 6.94
N LYS A 173 0.35 -10.51 6.62
CA LYS A 173 0.17 -11.94 6.42
C LYS A 173 0.98 -12.41 5.22
N ILE A 174 1.82 -13.42 5.41
CA ILE A 174 2.55 -14.10 4.34
C ILE A 174 1.89 -15.45 4.09
N ILE A 175 1.58 -15.74 2.83
CA ILE A 175 1.01 -17.00 2.37
C ILE A 175 2.01 -17.64 1.40
N PRO A 176 2.85 -18.57 1.87
CA PRO A 176 3.75 -19.28 0.97
C PRO A 176 2.96 -20.27 0.12
N LEU A 177 3.09 -20.19 -1.21
CA LEU A 177 2.46 -21.10 -2.16
C LEU A 177 3.54 -21.98 -2.81
N LYS A 178 3.56 -23.25 -2.45
CA LYS A 178 4.42 -24.28 -3.04
C LYS A 178 3.82 -24.77 -4.35
N PHE A 179 4.34 -24.29 -5.47
CA PHE A 179 3.75 -24.51 -6.79
C PHE A 179 4.17 -25.84 -7.43
N ASP A 180 5.47 -26.13 -7.47
CA ASP A 180 6.01 -27.35 -8.09
C ASP A 180 6.34 -28.46 -7.08
N GLY A 181 6.24 -28.15 -5.79
CA GLY A 181 6.55 -29.07 -4.69
C GLY A 181 8.04 -29.36 -4.52
N LYS A 182 8.92 -28.73 -5.31
CA LYS A 182 10.37 -28.94 -5.27
C LYS A 182 11.04 -28.10 -4.19
N GLU A 183 10.43 -26.97 -3.84
CA GLU A 183 10.96 -26.06 -2.85
C GLU A 183 9.96 -25.82 -1.70
N ASN A 184 10.50 -25.68 -0.50
CA ASN A 184 9.77 -25.25 0.68
C ASN A 184 10.15 -23.80 1.03
N PRO A 185 9.29 -23.05 1.72
CA PRO A 185 9.67 -21.76 2.29
C PRO A 185 10.90 -21.92 3.20
N THR A 186 11.87 -21.03 3.05
CA THR A 186 13.13 -21.05 3.81
C THR A 186 13.24 -19.83 4.72
N GLY A 187 14.26 -19.81 5.59
CA GLY A 187 14.48 -18.70 6.53
C GLY A 187 13.31 -18.49 7.49
N PHE A 188 13.02 -17.23 7.83
CA PHE A 188 11.99 -16.87 8.82
C PHE A 188 10.55 -17.24 8.39
N ILE A 189 10.29 -17.41 7.09
CA ILE A 189 8.97 -17.87 6.61
C ILE A 189 8.85 -19.40 6.59
N GLY A 190 9.94 -20.15 6.82
CA GLY A 190 9.91 -21.62 6.90
C GLY A 190 9.05 -22.16 8.05
N LYS A 191 8.75 -21.32 9.05
CA LYS A 191 7.81 -21.66 10.14
C LYS A 191 6.34 -21.73 9.69
N TYR A 192 6.01 -21.14 8.54
CA TYR A 192 4.64 -21.16 8.02
C TYR A 192 4.42 -22.39 7.15
N GLN A 193 3.33 -23.11 7.41
CA GLN A 193 2.93 -24.21 6.54
C GLN A 193 2.47 -23.64 5.20
N GLY A 194 3.27 -23.88 4.15
CA GLY A 194 2.96 -23.39 2.81
C GLY A 194 1.78 -24.13 2.17
N LEU A 195 0.93 -23.38 1.48
CA LEU A 195 -0.15 -23.89 0.65
C LEU A 195 0.45 -24.71 -0.49
N SER A 196 0.07 -25.97 -0.64
CA SER A 196 0.56 -26.81 -1.72
C SER A 196 -0.42 -26.79 -2.89
N ARG A 197 0.07 -26.41 -4.08
CA ARG A 197 -0.72 -26.42 -5.32
C ARG A 197 -1.13 -27.85 -5.69
N LEU A 198 -0.21 -28.81 -5.65
CA LEU A 198 -0.47 -30.20 -6.04
C LEU A 198 -1.15 -30.27 -7.44
N LYS A 199 -2.31 -30.93 -7.54
CA LYS A 199 -3.12 -31.03 -8.76
C LYS A 199 -4.21 -29.97 -8.87
N LYS A 200 -4.25 -28.98 -7.97
CA LYS A 200 -5.27 -27.94 -7.92
C LYS A 200 -5.18 -27.00 -9.12
N THR A 201 -6.34 -26.56 -9.57
CA THR A 201 -6.53 -25.48 -10.54
C THR A 201 -6.22 -24.11 -9.92
N GLY A 202 -6.06 -23.09 -10.75
CA GLY A 202 -5.85 -21.71 -10.27
C GLY A 202 -6.98 -21.24 -9.36
N ARG A 203 -8.22 -21.55 -9.72
CA ARG A 203 -9.42 -21.22 -8.93
C ARG A 203 -9.45 -21.91 -7.56
N GLU A 204 -9.12 -23.19 -7.49
CA GLU A 204 -9.06 -23.92 -6.22
C GLU A 204 -7.97 -23.36 -5.30
N VAL A 205 -6.81 -23.01 -5.85
CA VAL A 205 -5.74 -22.34 -5.08
C VAL A 205 -6.19 -20.97 -4.61
N ALA A 206 -6.85 -20.18 -5.47
CA ALA A 206 -7.38 -18.87 -5.10
C ALA A 206 -8.43 -18.99 -3.98
N GLN A 207 -9.31 -19.98 -4.03
CA GLN A 207 -10.30 -20.24 -2.99
C GLN A 207 -9.64 -20.52 -1.63
N GLU A 208 -8.60 -21.36 -1.59
CA GLU A 208 -7.88 -21.63 -0.34
C GLU A 208 -7.14 -20.40 0.20
N ILE A 209 -6.61 -19.54 -0.68
CA ILE A 209 -6.04 -18.25 -0.26
C ILE A 209 -7.13 -17.37 0.37
N VAL A 210 -8.31 -17.29 -0.25
CA VAL A 210 -9.45 -16.54 0.29
C VAL A 210 -9.90 -17.09 1.64
N ASP A 211 -9.89 -18.40 1.83
CA ASP A 211 -10.22 -19.02 3.10
C ASP A 211 -9.18 -18.64 4.18
N ILE A 212 -7.90 -18.57 3.84
CA ILE A 212 -6.85 -18.06 4.74
C ILE A 212 -7.11 -16.59 5.09
N VAL A 213 -7.45 -15.75 4.11
CA VAL A 213 -7.77 -14.33 4.29
C VAL A 213 -8.96 -14.15 5.24
N LYS A 214 -10.04 -14.92 5.04
CA LYS A 214 -11.24 -14.89 5.88
C LYS A 214 -11.03 -15.36 7.31
N ASN A 215 -10.04 -16.21 7.55
CA ASN A 215 -9.72 -16.73 8.89
C ASN A 215 -8.59 -15.95 9.58
N ASP A 216 -7.93 -15.03 8.89
CA ASP A 216 -6.91 -14.19 9.48
C ASP A 216 -7.52 -13.01 10.25
N LYS A 217 -7.13 -12.83 11.51
CA LYS A 217 -7.72 -11.80 12.39
C LYS A 217 -7.55 -10.37 11.84
N GLY A 218 -6.46 -10.11 11.09
CA GLY A 218 -6.20 -8.79 10.51
C GLY A 218 -6.95 -8.57 9.21
N LEU A 219 -7.00 -9.59 8.35
CA LEU A 219 -7.59 -9.47 7.01
C LEU A 219 -9.10 -9.70 6.97
N LYS A 220 -9.65 -10.50 7.88
CA LYS A 220 -11.08 -10.84 7.91
C LYS A 220 -11.97 -9.60 7.89
N ASN A 221 -11.70 -8.66 8.81
CA ASN A 221 -12.50 -7.45 8.95
C ASN A 221 -12.44 -6.57 7.69
N LEU A 222 -11.24 -6.49 7.07
CA LEU A 222 -11.06 -5.76 5.82
C LEU A 222 -11.85 -6.40 4.69
N TYR A 223 -11.80 -7.74 4.59
CA TYR A 223 -12.51 -8.49 3.56
C TYR A 223 -14.04 -8.35 3.69
N GLU A 224 -14.57 -8.48 4.90
CA GLU A 224 -16.01 -8.32 5.18
C GLU A 224 -16.49 -6.89 4.90
N HIS A 225 -15.65 -5.88 5.19
CA HIS A 225 -15.97 -4.49 4.90
C HIS A 225 -16.07 -4.24 3.39
N ILE A 226 -15.09 -4.71 2.62
CA ILE A 226 -15.05 -4.55 1.17
C ILE A 226 -16.25 -5.23 0.50
N ILE A 227 -16.61 -6.45 0.93
CA ILE A 227 -17.79 -7.15 0.38
C ILE A 227 -19.06 -6.33 0.60
N LYS A 228 -19.27 -5.80 1.82
CA LYS A 228 -20.45 -4.98 2.12
C LYS A 228 -20.51 -3.72 1.29
N GLU A 229 -19.38 -3.04 1.07
CA GLU A 229 -19.34 -1.85 0.20
C GLU A 229 -19.68 -2.20 -1.25
N THR A 230 -19.17 -3.32 -1.77
CA THR A 230 -19.49 -3.77 -3.13
C THR A 230 -20.96 -4.11 -3.30
N GLU A 231 -21.59 -4.80 -2.32
CA GLU A 231 -23.03 -5.12 -2.34
C GLU A 231 -23.89 -3.84 -2.33
N LEU A 232 -23.52 -2.84 -1.53
CA LEU A 232 -24.21 -1.54 -1.48
C LEU A 232 -24.07 -0.76 -2.79
N ASP A 233 -22.89 -0.79 -3.44
CA ASP A 233 -22.65 -0.16 -4.74
C ASP A 233 -23.52 -0.83 -5.84
N GLU A 234 -23.75 -2.15 -5.79
CA GLU A 234 -24.63 -2.86 -6.73
C GLU A 234 -26.12 -2.56 -6.52
N GLU A 235 -26.58 -2.49 -5.26
CA GLU A 235 -27.98 -2.12 -4.93
C GLU A 235 -28.30 -0.65 -5.28
N ALA A 236 -27.30 0.22 -5.29
CA ALA A 236 -27.43 1.65 -5.62
C ALA A 236 -27.58 1.94 -7.12
N ILE A 237 -27.53 0.92 -7.99
CA ILE A 237 -27.80 1.06 -9.43
C ILE A 237 -29.28 0.74 -9.68
N PRO A 238 -30.17 1.75 -9.72
CA PRO A 238 -31.55 1.51 -10.12
C PRO A 238 -31.59 1.07 -11.58
N PHE A 239 -32.25 -0.06 -11.84
CA PHE A 239 -32.66 -0.45 -13.19
C PHE A 239 -33.72 0.50 -13.76
#